data_AF-A0A8H3DCR6-F1
#
_entry.id   AF-A0A8H3DCR6-F1
#
_cell.length_a   1.000
_cell.length_b   1.000
_cell.length_c   1.000
_cell.angle_alpha   90.00
_cell.angle_beta   90.00
_cell.angle_gamma   90.00
#
_symmetry.space_group_name_H-M   'P 1'
#
loop_
_entity.id
_entity.type
_entity.pdbx_description
1 polymer ?
#
loop_
_entity_poly.entity_id
_entity_poly.type
_entity_poly.pdbx_seq_one_letter_code
_entity_poly.pdbx_strand_id
1 'polypeptide(L)'
;MSTFKSGSSSTAPYVDPTPLPANVPHVDEIGVTSAPLKSAAFFIGAHCKDYNDDFMLCKQESPDPAHCLKEGRRVTRCAADLIEKMRASCAQTYDAHWQCLENNNQACQRPAHPSDSYGTYRLG
;
A
#
# COMPACT_ATOMS: atom_id res chain seq x y z
N MET A 1 -6.63 18.30 16.19
CA MET A 1 -6.73 18.29 14.72
C MET A 1 -5.39 18.73 14.16
N SER A 2 -4.69 17.87 13.43
CA SER A 2 -3.39 18.19 12.83
C SER A 2 -3.59 19.12 11.63
N THR A 3 -2.91 20.26 11.62
CA THR A 3 -2.95 21.20 10.49
C THR A 3 -1.96 20.76 9.42
N PHE A 4 -2.46 20.50 8.21
CA PHE A 4 -1.61 20.27 7.05
C PHE A 4 -0.90 21.58 6.66
N LYS A 5 0.42 21.55 6.50
CA LYS A 5 1.20 22.64 5.93
C LYS A 5 1.69 22.19 4.55
N SER A 6 1.44 23.00 3.53
CA SER A 6 2.01 22.77 2.20
C SER A 6 3.53 22.79 2.27
N GLY A 7 4.19 21.82 1.64
CA GLY A 7 5.65 21.73 1.61
C GLY A 7 6.27 22.90 0.84
N SER A 8 7.40 23.40 1.33
CA SER A 8 8.30 24.28 0.56
C SER A 8 9.28 23.39 -0.21
N SER A 9 9.40 23.58 -1.53
CA SER A 9 10.27 22.76 -2.37
C SER A 9 11.65 23.40 -2.51
N SER A 10 12.71 22.68 -2.12
CA SER A 10 14.10 23.06 -2.35
C SER A 10 14.59 22.55 -3.71
N THR A 11 15.49 23.29 -4.36
CA THR A 11 16.03 22.94 -5.69
C THR A 11 16.87 21.65 -5.68
N ALA A 12 17.39 21.26 -4.52
CA ALA A 12 18.06 19.99 -4.29
C ALA A 12 17.32 19.19 -3.19
N PRO A 13 17.10 17.88 -3.37
CA PRO A 13 16.50 17.04 -2.33
C PRO A 13 17.48 16.84 -1.18
N TYR A 14 17.03 17.11 0.05
CA TYR A 14 17.75 16.73 1.25
C TYR A 14 17.48 15.26 1.58
N VAL A 15 18.53 14.47 1.78
CA VAL A 15 18.44 13.07 2.19
C VAL A 15 19.17 12.91 3.52
N ASP A 16 18.48 12.41 4.53
CA ASP A 16 19.07 12.08 5.82
C ASP A 16 19.81 10.73 5.73
N PRO A 17 21.13 10.66 5.97
CA PRO A 17 21.89 9.42 5.92
C PRO A 17 21.75 8.55 7.17
N THR A 18 21.00 8.99 8.19
CA THR A 18 20.89 8.28 9.48
C THR A 18 20.21 6.91 9.31
N PRO A 19 20.89 5.80 9.64
CA PRO A 19 20.29 4.48 9.56
C PRO A 19 19.28 4.23 10.68
N LEU A 20 18.41 3.23 10.50
CA LEU A 20 17.49 2.82 11.57
C LEU A 20 18.27 2.33 12.81
N PRO A 21 17.76 2.59 14.03
CA PRO A 21 18.34 2.06 15.27
C PRO A 21 18.40 0.52 15.27
N ALA A 22 19.50 -0.04 15.80
CA ALA A 22 19.76 -1.49 15.80
C ALA A 22 18.70 -2.33 16.55
N ASN A 23 17.93 -1.73 17.45
CA ASN A 23 16.83 -2.39 18.16
C ASN A 23 15.56 -2.57 17.31
N VAL A 24 15.49 -1.95 16.13
CA VAL A 24 14.37 -2.08 15.20
C VAL A 24 14.72 -3.10 14.12
N PRO A 25 14.02 -4.26 14.07
CA PRO A 25 14.28 -5.25 13.03
C PRO A 25 13.98 -4.71 11.63
N HIS A 26 14.82 -5.06 10.68
CA HIS A 26 14.65 -4.74 9.25
C HIS A 26 13.37 -5.39 8.69
N VAL A 27 12.74 -4.70 7.75
CA VAL A 27 11.64 -5.20 6.92
C VAL A 27 11.86 -4.79 5.49
N ASP A 28 11.62 -5.73 4.58
CA ASP A 28 11.65 -5.46 3.15
C ASP A 28 10.44 -4.60 2.77
N GLU A 29 10.72 -3.49 2.10
CA GLU A 29 9.69 -2.55 1.65
C GLU A 29 8.91 -3.13 0.47
N ILE A 30 7.67 -2.67 0.28
CA ILE A 30 6.73 -3.23 -0.71
C ILE A 30 7.26 -3.13 -2.16
N GLY A 31 8.08 -2.12 -2.47
CA GLY A 31 8.79 -2.04 -3.75
C GLY A 31 7.90 -1.87 -4.99
N VAL A 32 6.75 -1.21 -4.86
CA VAL A 32 5.82 -0.95 -5.98
C VAL A 32 5.50 0.54 -6.13
N THR A 33 5.17 0.96 -7.35
CA THR A 33 4.71 2.32 -7.65
C THR A 33 3.21 2.50 -7.35
N SER A 34 2.70 3.73 -7.49
CA SER A 34 1.33 4.10 -7.15
C SER A 34 0.26 3.30 -7.89
N ALA A 35 0.39 3.12 -9.21
CA ALA A 35 -0.60 2.39 -10.02
C ALA A 35 -0.76 0.90 -9.65
N PRO A 36 0.32 0.08 -9.56
CA PRO A 36 0.19 -1.31 -9.12
C PRO A 36 -0.34 -1.40 -7.69
N LEU A 37 0.11 -0.52 -6.78
CA LEU A 37 -0.42 -0.49 -5.42
C LEU A 37 -1.93 -0.18 -5.38
N LYS A 38 -2.38 0.77 -6.20
CA LYS A 38 -3.80 1.14 -6.32
C LYS A 38 -4.64 0.02 -6.94
N SER A 39 -4.10 -0.67 -7.95
CA SER A 39 -4.70 -1.87 -8.55
C SER A 39 -4.92 -2.97 -7.50
N ALA A 40 -3.94 -3.17 -6.60
CA ALA A 40 -3.99 -4.18 -5.54
C ALA A 40 -4.78 -3.74 -4.28
N ALA A 41 -5.18 -2.47 -4.16
CA ALA A 41 -5.68 -1.90 -2.91
C ALA A 41 -6.88 -2.66 -2.29
N PHE A 42 -7.83 -3.10 -3.12
CA PHE A 42 -8.98 -3.87 -2.65
C PHE A 42 -8.59 -5.26 -2.13
N PHE A 43 -7.64 -5.92 -2.80
CA PHE A 43 -7.12 -7.21 -2.36
C PHE A 43 -6.31 -7.08 -1.08
N ILE A 44 -5.48 -6.03 -0.96
CA ILE A 44 -4.74 -5.72 0.27
C ILE A 44 -5.72 -5.48 1.42
N GLY A 45 -6.79 -4.71 1.18
CA GLY A 45 -7.83 -4.44 2.17
C GLY A 45 -8.55 -5.70 2.65
N ALA A 46 -8.84 -6.65 1.76
CA ALA A 46 -9.52 -7.89 2.10
C ALA A 46 -8.57 -8.91 2.76
N HIS A 47 -7.37 -9.08 2.25
CA HIS A 47 -6.41 -10.09 2.71
C HIS A 47 -5.69 -9.67 4.00
N CYS A 48 -5.33 -8.39 4.11
CA CYS A 48 -4.57 -7.85 5.23
C CYS A 48 -5.44 -7.09 6.24
N LYS A 49 -6.76 -7.33 6.23
CA LYS A 49 -7.74 -6.60 7.04
C LYS A 49 -7.34 -6.53 8.52
N ASP A 50 -7.10 -7.68 9.13
CA ASP A 50 -6.85 -7.77 10.57
C ASP A 50 -5.57 -7.02 10.96
N TYR A 51 -4.51 -7.12 10.15
CA TYR A 51 -3.24 -6.41 10.40
C TYR A 51 -3.39 -4.89 10.25
N ASN A 52 -4.16 -4.45 9.26
CA ASN A 52 -4.42 -3.04 9.03
C ASN A 52 -5.25 -2.45 10.18
N ASP A 53 -6.27 -3.17 10.62
CA ASP A 53 -7.13 -2.75 11.73
C ASP A 53 -6.33 -2.68 13.05
N ASP A 54 -5.50 -3.68 13.35
CA ASP A 54 -4.60 -3.67 14.51
C ASP A 54 -3.64 -2.47 14.52
N PHE A 55 -3.05 -2.15 13.36
CA PHE A 55 -2.18 -0.99 13.22
C PHE A 55 -2.94 0.32 13.46
N MET A 56 -4.16 0.43 12.93
CA MET A 56 -5.00 1.61 13.11
C MET A 56 -5.52 1.76 14.54
N LEU A 57 -5.76 0.66 15.25
CA LEU A 57 -6.10 0.66 16.68
C LEU A 57 -4.90 1.11 17.51
N CYS A 58 -3.72 0.53 17.30
CA CYS A 58 -2.49 0.93 17.99
C CYS A 58 -2.21 2.45 17.85
N LYS A 59 -2.39 2.98 16.63
CA LYS A 59 -2.20 4.40 16.33
C LYS A 59 -3.23 5.30 17.03
N GLN A 60 -4.41 4.79 17.34
CA GLN A 60 -5.43 5.52 18.11
C GLN A 60 -5.12 5.52 19.61
N GLU A 61 -4.49 4.46 20.12
CA GLU A 61 -4.12 4.30 21.53
C GLU A 61 -2.91 5.15 21.92
N SER A 62 -1.93 5.27 21.03
CA SER A 62 -0.67 6.00 21.31
C SER A 62 -0.36 7.05 20.23
N PRO A 63 0.00 8.29 20.62
CA PRO A 63 0.50 9.29 19.70
C PRO A 63 1.96 9.04 19.28
N ASP A 64 2.68 8.15 19.96
CA ASP A 64 4.08 7.82 19.66
C ASP A 64 4.17 6.85 18.46
N PRO A 65 4.76 7.25 17.32
CA PRO A 65 4.90 6.37 16.16
C PRO A 65 5.81 5.16 16.42
N ALA A 66 6.75 5.25 17.37
CA ALA A 66 7.64 4.14 17.69
C ALA A 66 6.89 2.95 18.34
N HIS A 67 5.75 3.23 18.99
CA HIS A 67 4.92 2.23 19.65
C HIS A 67 4.39 1.16 18.69
N CYS A 68 3.95 1.58 17.49
CA CYS A 68 3.26 0.72 16.52
C CYS A 68 4.17 0.15 15.42
N LEU A 69 5.50 0.22 15.60
CA LEU A 69 6.45 -0.30 14.61
C LEU A 69 6.30 -1.80 14.38
N LYS A 70 5.87 -2.56 15.38
CA LYS A 70 5.67 -4.01 15.25
C LYS A 70 4.49 -4.34 14.34
N GLU A 71 3.39 -3.63 14.51
CA GLU A 71 2.14 -3.77 13.77
C GLU A 71 2.35 -3.27 12.33
N GLY A 72 3.03 -2.13 12.16
CA GLY A 72 3.40 -1.60 10.84
C GLY A 72 4.22 -2.61 10.02
N ARG A 73 5.19 -3.28 10.64
CA ARG A 73 5.97 -4.35 9.97
C ARG A 73 5.10 -5.52 9.50
N ARG A 74 4.04 -5.87 10.24
CA ARG A 74 3.10 -6.94 9.84
C ARG A 74 2.29 -6.53 8.61
N VAL A 75 1.81 -5.28 8.59
CA VAL A 75 1.10 -4.71 7.44
C VAL A 75 1.97 -4.74 6.19
N THR A 76 3.21 -4.24 6.27
CA THR A 76 4.13 -4.20 5.12
C THR A 76 4.40 -5.59 4.57
N ARG A 77 4.66 -6.58 5.44
CA ARG A 77 4.91 -7.97 5.02
C ARG A 77 3.68 -8.61 4.35
N CYS A 78 2.48 -8.39 4.92
CA CYS A 78 1.25 -8.93 4.33
C CYS A 78 1.00 -8.35 2.94
N ALA A 79 1.19 -7.04 2.76
CA ALA A 79 1.01 -6.38 1.47
C ALA A 79 2.03 -6.85 0.43
N ALA A 80 3.31 -7.01 0.82
CA ALA A 80 4.36 -7.51 -0.07
C ALA A 80 4.08 -8.94 -0.54
N ASP A 81 3.72 -9.85 0.37
CA ASP A 81 3.38 -11.24 0.07
C ASP A 81 2.17 -11.35 -0.86
N LEU A 82 1.13 -10.54 -0.63
CA LEU A 82 -0.03 -10.51 -1.51
C LEU A 82 0.33 -10.05 -2.93
N ILE A 83 1.13 -8.99 -3.07
CA ILE A 83 1.54 -8.48 -4.39
C ILE A 83 2.37 -9.53 -5.13
N GLU A 84 3.25 -10.26 -4.44
CA GLU A 84 4.00 -11.37 -5.02
C GLU A 84 3.05 -12.47 -5.52
N LYS A 85 2.07 -12.87 -4.71
CA LYS A 85 1.05 -13.86 -5.08
C LYS A 85 0.17 -13.41 -6.26
N MET A 86 -0.18 -12.12 -6.31
CA MET A 86 -0.95 -11.53 -7.41
C MET A 86 -0.15 -11.55 -8.71
N ARG A 87 1.14 -11.21 -8.67
CA ARG A 87 2.02 -11.31 -9.84
C ARG A 87 2.19 -12.76 -10.28
N ALA A 88 2.36 -13.70 -9.35
CA ALA A 88 2.49 -15.12 -9.69
C ALA A 88 1.22 -15.71 -10.32
N SER A 89 0.04 -15.31 -9.85
CA SER A 89 -1.23 -15.90 -10.29
C SER A 89 -1.90 -15.15 -11.45
N CYS A 90 -1.72 -13.84 -11.54
CA CYS A 90 -2.55 -12.95 -12.36
C CYS A 90 -1.75 -11.84 -13.09
N ALA A 91 -0.46 -12.05 -13.37
CA ALA A 91 0.43 -11.04 -13.95
C ALA A 91 -0.20 -10.25 -15.10
N GLN A 92 -0.76 -10.92 -16.10
CA GLN A 92 -1.25 -10.26 -17.31
C GLN A 92 -2.43 -9.31 -17.05
N THR A 93 -3.42 -9.74 -16.26
CA THR A 93 -4.60 -8.93 -15.95
C THR A 93 -4.26 -7.82 -14.97
N TYR A 94 -3.39 -8.11 -14.00
CA TYR A 94 -2.86 -7.12 -13.06
C TYR A 94 -2.09 -6.01 -13.79
N ASP A 95 -1.22 -6.38 -14.73
CA ASP A 95 -0.42 -5.44 -15.50
C ASP A 95 -1.23 -4.57 -16.44
N ALA A 96 -2.18 -5.17 -17.16
CA ALA A 96 -3.11 -4.41 -18.00
C ALA A 96 -3.92 -3.39 -17.19
N HIS A 97 -4.34 -3.76 -15.97
CA HIS A 97 -5.12 -2.87 -15.12
C HIS A 97 -4.31 -1.68 -14.61
N TRP A 98 -3.11 -1.92 -14.04
CA TRP A 98 -2.33 -0.80 -13.53
C TRP A 98 -1.75 0.09 -14.64
N GLN A 99 -1.46 -0.46 -15.83
CA GLN A 99 -1.08 0.36 -16.99
C GLN A 99 -2.22 1.30 -17.43
N CYS A 100 -3.47 0.83 -17.37
CA CYS A 100 -4.63 1.69 -17.60
C CYS A 100 -4.72 2.81 -16.55
N LEU A 101 -4.49 2.50 -15.26
CA LEU A 101 -4.45 3.52 -14.20
C LEU A 101 -3.37 4.58 -14.48
N GLU A 102 -2.18 4.15 -14.87
CA GLU A 102 -1.05 5.04 -15.15
C GLU A 102 -1.36 6.04 -16.27
N ASN A 103 -2.04 5.58 -17.33
CA ASN A 103 -2.38 6.41 -18.48
C ASN A 103 -3.61 7.31 -18.29
N ASN A 104 -4.40 7.12 -17.24
CA ASN A 104 -5.70 7.77 -17.07
C ASN A 104 -5.82 8.54 -15.75
N ASN A 105 -4.74 9.21 -15.32
CA ASN A 105 -4.71 9.96 -14.05
C ASN A 105 -5.19 9.10 -12.86
N GLN A 106 -4.77 7.84 -12.83
CA GLN A 106 -5.16 6.86 -11.81
C GLN A 106 -6.67 6.56 -11.77
N ALA A 107 -7.42 6.80 -12.85
CA ALA A 107 -8.85 6.54 -12.97
C ALA A 107 -9.15 5.64 -14.19
N CYS A 108 -8.94 4.34 -14.02
CA CYS A 108 -9.27 3.36 -15.07
C CYS A 108 -10.75 2.95 -14.94
N GLN A 109 -11.57 3.32 -15.92
CA GLN A 109 -12.94 2.83 -16.07
C GLN A 109 -12.94 1.70 -17.10
N ARG A 110 -12.55 0.50 -16.71
CA ARG A 110 -12.84 -0.68 -17.53
C ARG A 110 -14.28 -1.13 -17.20
N PRO A 111 -15.13 -1.51 -18.17
CA PRO A 111 -16.44 -2.06 -17.86
C PRO A 111 -16.27 -3.25 -16.90
N ALA A 112 -16.97 -3.18 -15.77
CA ALA A 112 -17.09 -4.27 -14.82
C ALA A 112 -17.36 -5.57 -15.59
N HIS A 113 -16.63 -6.64 -15.27
CA HIS A 113 -17.09 -7.96 -15.69
C HIS A 113 -18.52 -8.15 -15.14
N PRO A 114 -19.44 -8.84 -15.83
CA PRO A 114 -20.84 -8.94 -15.41
C PRO A 114 -21.06 -9.47 -13.99
N SER A 115 -20.03 -10.05 -13.35
CA SER A 115 -20.02 -10.50 -11.96
C SER A 115 -19.71 -9.42 -10.92
N ASP A 116 -19.21 -8.25 -11.32
CA ASP A 116 -18.68 -7.23 -10.40
C ASP A 116 -19.72 -6.13 -10.19
N SER A 117 -20.85 -6.49 -9.57
CA SER A 117 -21.94 -5.56 -9.24
C SER A 117 -21.58 -4.51 -8.18
N TYR A 118 -20.37 -4.57 -7.60
CA TYR A 118 -19.87 -3.63 -6.60
C TYR A 118 -18.37 -3.34 -6.71
N GLY A 119 -17.83 -3.06 -7.90
CA GLY A 119 -16.44 -2.56 -8.04
C GLY A 119 -15.35 -3.44 -7.40
N THR A 120 -15.66 -4.70 -7.11
CA THR A 120 -14.77 -5.68 -6.51
C THR A 120 -14.16 -6.48 -7.65
N TYR A 121 -12.88 -6.21 -7.94
CA TYR A 121 -12.07 -7.08 -8.78
C TYR A 121 -12.07 -8.49 -8.17
N ARG A 122 -12.75 -9.45 -8.79
CA ARG A 122 -12.52 -10.87 -8.48
C ARG A 122 -11.30 -11.35 -9.25
N LEU A 123 -10.16 -11.43 -8.57
CA LEU A 123 -9.12 -12.40 -8.91
C LEU A 123 -9.40 -13.65 -8.04
N GLY A 124 -10.27 -14.52 -8.54
CA GLY A 124 -10.76 -15.72 -7.85
C GLY A 124 -11.88 -16.38 -8.62
#